data_AF-A0A1Z5TLF7-F1
#
_entry.id   AF-A0A1Z5TLF7-F1
#
_cell.length_a   1.000
_cell.length_b   1.000
_cell.length_c   1.000
_cell.angle_alpha   90.00
_cell.angle_beta   90.00
_cell.angle_gamma   90.00
#
_symmetry.space_group_name_H-M   'P 1'
#
loop_
_entity.id
_entity.type
_entity.pdbx_description
1 polymer ?
#
loop_
_entity_poly.entity_id
_entity_poly.type
_entity_poly.pdbx_seq_one_letter_code
_entity_poly.pdbx_strand_id
1 'polypeptide(L)'
;MLAEMGVLQCIVEKKGQNVTADDLASQTGSDSLLIKRLMRLMTAVGVCEETGEYTYQSNSMTEVLAVPGQIAGMRYMTETLFPIGSQIREYMNGAGAKNGLPQSLPACKFAFGKTFWQLLDDEADRRASFNEYMKAARRGGQAQVWHERYPAAAKLKDEKLRSDPEALLMVDVGGGVGGQVGAFRQQYADLPGRCVLQDLPDTIQNNASPPANVELMAYDFFTPQPLKGARMYLFRSVCHDWDDEPSRKLLSNTVAAMDPTYSRLLIDEWVLPESGASLKAANMDINMGLMFNAMERTKGQWEKLLGDVGLEIVEIFSAPGAAEAVIEAKVKQ
;
A
#
# COMPACT_ATOMS: atom_id res chain seq x y z
N MET A 1 -12.72 -16.77 7.46
CA MET A 1 -13.85 -17.48 8.09
C MET A 1 -14.32 -16.88 9.42
N LEU A 2 -13.75 -17.15 10.61
CA LEU A 2 -14.32 -16.61 11.88
C LEU A 2 -14.46 -15.08 11.91
N ALA A 3 -13.47 -14.37 11.38
CA ALA A 3 -13.52 -12.91 11.28
C ALA A 3 -14.62 -12.43 10.31
N GLU A 4 -14.87 -13.16 9.23
CA GLU A 4 -15.95 -12.86 8.25
C GLU A 4 -17.33 -13.24 8.79
N MET A 5 -17.41 -14.26 9.64
CA MET A 5 -18.63 -14.66 10.35
C MET A 5 -19.06 -13.62 11.40
N GLY A 6 -18.24 -12.60 11.68
CA GLY A 6 -18.53 -11.59 12.70
C GLY A 6 -18.16 -12.00 14.13
N VAL A 7 -17.53 -13.17 14.32
CA VAL A 7 -17.33 -13.76 15.66
C VAL A 7 -16.37 -12.90 16.49
N LEU A 8 -15.26 -12.43 15.90
CA LEU A 8 -14.29 -11.61 16.63
C LEU A 8 -14.90 -10.26 17.03
N GLN A 9 -15.73 -9.68 16.17
CA GLN A 9 -16.44 -8.43 16.40
C GLN A 9 -17.42 -8.57 17.56
N CYS A 10 -18.22 -9.64 17.61
CA CYS A 10 -19.12 -9.91 18.74
C CYS A 10 -18.37 -10.03 20.08
N ILE A 11 -17.18 -10.63 20.10
CA ILE A 11 -16.35 -10.71 21.31
C ILE A 11 -15.81 -9.31 21.69
N VAL A 12 -15.38 -8.52 20.71
CA VAL A 12 -14.88 -7.14 20.94
C VAL A 12 -15.98 -6.19 21.42
N GLU A 13 -17.21 -6.31 20.90
CA GLU A 13 -18.36 -5.51 21.35
C GLU A 13 -18.67 -5.73 22.85
N LYS A 14 -18.32 -6.91 23.37
CA LYS A 14 -18.44 -7.29 24.79
C LYS A 14 -17.11 -7.20 25.53
N LYS A 15 -16.19 -6.33 25.10
CA LYS A 15 -14.85 -6.17 25.72
C LYS A 15 -14.93 -6.07 27.26
N GLY A 16 -14.10 -6.87 27.93
CA GLY A 16 -14.10 -6.98 29.39
C GLY A 16 -15.16 -7.94 29.96
N GLN A 17 -15.98 -8.58 29.13
CA GLN A 17 -16.97 -9.57 29.52
C GLN A 17 -16.66 -10.94 28.92
N ASN A 18 -17.25 -11.98 29.51
CA ASN A 18 -17.21 -13.35 29.02
C ASN A 18 -18.36 -13.60 28.02
N VAL A 19 -18.07 -14.24 26.89
CA VAL A 19 -19.05 -14.56 25.85
C VAL A 19 -18.99 -16.06 25.55
N THR A 20 -20.14 -16.74 25.64
CA THR A 20 -20.17 -18.19 25.37
C THR A 20 -20.21 -18.48 23.87
N ALA A 21 -19.81 -19.69 23.48
CA ALA A 21 -19.94 -20.15 22.09
C ALA A 21 -21.39 -20.14 21.59
N ASP A 22 -22.36 -20.39 22.49
CA ASP A 22 -23.79 -20.38 22.13
C ASP A 22 -24.29 -18.95 21.91
N ASP A 23 -23.81 -17.97 22.69
CA ASP A 23 -24.10 -16.55 22.45
C ASP A 23 -23.52 -16.07 21.12
N LEU A 24 -22.31 -16.51 20.78
CA LEU A 24 -21.67 -16.19 19.50
C LEU A 24 -22.44 -16.81 18.34
N ALA A 25 -22.77 -18.09 18.44
CA ALA A 25 -23.58 -18.80 17.45
C ALA A 25 -24.93 -18.12 17.20
N SER A 26 -25.62 -17.69 18.27
CA SER A 26 -26.88 -16.96 18.16
C SER A 26 -26.72 -15.58 17.51
N GLN A 27 -25.66 -14.84 17.82
CA GLN A 27 -25.43 -13.51 17.26
C GLN A 27 -25.01 -13.55 15.78
N THR A 28 -24.23 -14.55 15.39
CA THR A 28 -23.71 -14.69 14.03
C THR A 28 -24.56 -15.60 13.13
N GLY A 29 -25.66 -16.15 13.64
CA GLY A 29 -26.50 -17.13 12.93
C GLY A 29 -25.73 -18.41 12.54
N SER A 30 -24.69 -18.76 13.29
CA SER A 30 -23.78 -19.87 12.99
C SER A 30 -24.09 -21.12 13.84
N ASP A 31 -23.59 -22.28 13.41
CA ASP A 31 -23.68 -23.50 14.22
C ASP A 31 -22.75 -23.44 15.44
N SER A 32 -23.29 -23.76 16.62
CA SER A 32 -22.54 -23.71 17.89
C SER A 32 -21.36 -24.68 17.90
N LEU A 33 -21.52 -25.89 17.37
CA LEU A 33 -20.42 -26.86 17.33
C LEU A 33 -19.29 -26.36 16.42
N LEU A 34 -19.61 -25.74 15.29
CA LEU A 34 -18.64 -25.09 14.43
C LEU A 34 -17.88 -23.98 15.17
N ILE A 35 -18.57 -23.07 15.87
CA ILE A 35 -17.92 -22.02 16.68
C ILE A 35 -16.96 -22.64 17.70
N LYS A 36 -17.42 -23.64 18.47
CA LYS A 36 -16.59 -24.34 19.46
C LYS A 36 -15.32 -24.92 18.84
N ARG A 37 -15.43 -25.57 17.68
CA ARG A 37 -14.27 -26.17 16.99
C ARG A 37 -13.26 -25.14 16.51
N LEU A 38 -13.73 -24.01 15.98
CA LEU A 38 -12.85 -22.95 15.46
C LEU A 38 -12.22 -22.15 16.59
N MET A 39 -12.96 -21.89 17.67
CA MET A 39 -12.47 -21.16 18.83
C MET A 39 -11.38 -21.91 19.60
N ARG A 40 -11.37 -23.26 19.58
CA ARG A 40 -10.22 -24.04 20.08
C ARG A 40 -8.91 -23.67 19.39
N LEU A 41 -8.95 -23.43 18.07
CA LEU A 41 -7.77 -22.98 17.35
C LEU A 41 -7.44 -21.53 17.71
N MET A 42 -8.44 -20.63 17.70
CA MET A 42 -8.20 -19.21 17.97
C MET A 42 -7.61 -18.94 19.35
N THR A 43 -8.10 -19.65 20.37
CA THR A 43 -7.56 -19.55 21.73
C THR A 43 -6.16 -20.14 21.82
N ALA A 44 -5.92 -21.30 21.17
CA ALA A 44 -4.59 -21.92 21.12
C ALA A 44 -3.53 -21.05 20.41
N VAL A 45 -3.91 -20.26 19.41
CA VAL A 45 -3.00 -19.30 18.74
C VAL A 45 -3.00 -17.90 19.39
N GLY A 46 -3.70 -17.72 20.51
CA GLY A 46 -3.72 -16.47 21.28
C GLY A 46 -4.56 -15.33 20.68
N VAL A 47 -5.46 -15.63 19.74
CA VAL A 47 -6.37 -14.63 19.14
C VAL A 47 -7.46 -14.20 20.11
N CYS A 48 -7.91 -15.07 21.02
CA CYS A 48 -8.85 -14.77 22.10
C CYS A 48 -8.43 -15.51 23.38
N GLU A 49 -8.94 -15.08 24.53
CA GLU A 49 -8.76 -15.82 25.79
C GLU A 49 -9.92 -16.81 25.99
N GLU A 50 -9.62 -18.04 26.44
CA GLU A 50 -10.64 -18.97 26.94
C GLU A 50 -10.71 -18.88 28.47
N THR A 51 -11.80 -18.33 29.00
CA THR A 51 -11.97 -18.05 30.44
C THR A 51 -12.81 -19.10 31.17
N GLY A 52 -13.33 -20.07 30.44
CA GLY A 52 -14.15 -21.17 30.94
C GLY A 52 -14.60 -22.08 29.79
N GLU A 53 -15.38 -23.12 30.09
CA GLU A 53 -15.87 -24.06 29.09
C GLU A 53 -16.61 -23.32 27.96
N TYR A 54 -16.04 -23.35 26.75
CA TYR A 54 -16.56 -22.67 25.57
C TYR A 54 -16.91 -21.19 25.80
N THR A 55 -16.12 -20.52 26.63
CA THR A 55 -16.36 -19.14 27.06
C THR A 55 -15.12 -18.30 26.79
N TYR A 56 -15.31 -17.17 26.12
CA TYR A 56 -14.21 -16.41 25.54
C TYR A 56 -14.25 -14.94 25.90
N GLN A 57 -13.09 -14.31 25.91
CA GLN A 57 -12.91 -12.88 26.09
C GLN A 57 -11.95 -12.32 25.02
N SER A 58 -12.14 -11.05 24.65
CA SER A 58 -11.22 -10.36 23.75
C SER A 58 -9.90 -10.02 24.44
N ASN A 59 -8.83 -10.07 23.67
CA ASN A 59 -7.53 -9.51 24.00
C ASN A 59 -7.08 -8.52 22.91
N SER A 60 -5.86 -7.99 23.03
CA SER A 60 -5.33 -7.04 22.04
C SER A 60 -5.26 -7.61 20.62
N MET A 61 -5.04 -8.91 20.45
CA MET A 61 -5.02 -9.55 19.14
C MET A 61 -6.43 -9.65 18.56
N THR A 62 -7.43 -9.99 19.38
CA THR A 62 -8.84 -9.99 18.96
C THR A 62 -9.24 -8.62 18.41
N GLU A 63 -8.89 -7.56 19.15
CA GLU A 63 -9.21 -6.18 18.78
C GLU A 63 -8.60 -5.78 17.45
N VAL A 64 -7.33 -6.15 17.19
CA VAL A 64 -6.66 -5.88 15.92
C VAL A 64 -7.32 -6.65 14.78
N LEU A 65 -7.54 -7.96 14.94
CA LEU A 65 -8.07 -8.82 13.87
C LEU A 65 -9.56 -8.57 13.58
N ALA A 66 -10.30 -7.97 14.50
CA ALA A 66 -11.69 -7.59 14.31
C ALA A 66 -11.87 -6.29 13.50
N VAL A 67 -10.80 -5.52 13.26
CA VAL A 67 -10.87 -4.28 12.47
C VAL A 67 -11.26 -4.61 11.02
N PRO A 68 -12.27 -3.93 10.42
CA PRO A 68 -12.76 -4.24 9.08
C PRO A 68 -11.67 -4.39 8.01
N GLY A 69 -10.67 -3.52 8.01
CA GLY A 69 -9.58 -3.61 7.06
C GLY A 69 -8.61 -4.77 7.29
N GLN A 70 -8.45 -5.27 8.52
CA GLN A 70 -7.67 -6.49 8.78
C GLN A 70 -8.41 -7.71 8.26
N ILE A 71 -9.74 -7.73 8.41
CA ILE A 71 -10.61 -8.79 7.88
C ILE A 71 -10.56 -8.80 6.35
N ALA A 72 -10.75 -7.63 5.74
CA ALA A 72 -10.62 -7.45 4.30
C ALA A 72 -9.23 -7.88 3.80
N GLY A 73 -8.18 -7.56 4.57
CA GLY A 73 -6.80 -7.97 4.34
C GLY A 73 -6.61 -9.49 4.31
N MET A 74 -7.04 -10.17 5.37
CA MET A 74 -7.00 -11.63 5.46
C MET A 74 -7.74 -12.29 4.31
N ARG A 75 -8.91 -11.73 3.94
CA ARG A 75 -9.74 -12.26 2.87
C ARG A 75 -9.04 -12.21 1.51
N TYR A 76 -8.65 -11.02 1.04
CA TYR A 76 -8.06 -10.90 -0.30
C TYR A 76 -6.71 -11.64 -0.38
N MET A 77 -5.92 -11.63 0.69
CA MET A 77 -4.66 -12.38 0.75
C MET A 77 -4.91 -13.89 0.69
N THR A 78 -5.91 -14.42 1.42
CA THR A 78 -6.22 -15.85 1.36
C THR A 78 -6.74 -16.25 -0.02
N GLU A 79 -7.70 -15.50 -0.56
CA GLU A 79 -8.30 -15.76 -1.88
C GLU A 79 -7.30 -15.63 -3.04
N THR A 80 -6.19 -14.90 -2.84
CA THR A 80 -5.14 -14.71 -3.86
C THR A 80 -3.96 -15.65 -3.64
N LEU A 81 -3.36 -15.65 -2.44
CA LEU A 81 -2.12 -16.38 -2.16
C LEU A 81 -2.33 -17.87 -1.99
N PHE A 82 -3.50 -18.36 -1.55
CA PHE A 82 -3.71 -19.81 -1.42
C PHE A 82 -3.78 -20.50 -2.79
N PRO A 83 -4.53 -19.98 -3.80
CA PRO A 83 -4.50 -20.54 -5.15
C PRO A 83 -3.13 -20.44 -5.84
N ILE A 84 -2.36 -19.38 -5.56
CA ILE A 84 -0.96 -19.28 -6.02
C ILE A 84 -0.11 -20.36 -5.32
N GLY A 85 -0.24 -20.46 -4.00
CA GLY A 85 0.50 -21.39 -3.15
C GLY A 85 0.25 -22.86 -3.50
N SER A 86 -0.98 -23.23 -3.88
CA SER A 86 -1.32 -24.59 -4.30
C SER A 86 -0.61 -25.02 -5.59
N GLN A 87 -0.16 -24.06 -6.39
CA GLN A 87 0.52 -24.27 -7.67
C GLN A 87 2.02 -23.90 -7.62
N ILE A 88 2.54 -23.48 -6.46
CA ILE A 88 3.87 -22.88 -6.36
C ILE A 88 5.00 -23.81 -6.82
N ARG A 89 4.88 -25.12 -6.55
CA ARG A 89 5.89 -26.09 -6.96
C ARG A 89 5.97 -26.25 -8.48
N GLU A 90 4.83 -26.26 -9.17
CA GLU A 90 4.80 -26.32 -10.63
C GLU A 90 5.31 -25.02 -11.23
N TYR A 91 4.85 -23.90 -10.70
CA TYR A 91 5.29 -22.57 -11.09
C TYR A 91 6.81 -22.41 -11.02
N MET A 92 7.40 -22.70 -9.85
CA MET A 92 8.85 -22.53 -9.62
C MET A 92 9.72 -23.48 -10.44
N ASN A 93 9.20 -24.63 -10.87
CA ASN A 93 9.90 -25.56 -11.76
C ASN A 93 9.73 -25.22 -13.25
N GLY A 94 8.90 -24.24 -13.59
CA GLY A 94 8.55 -23.87 -14.97
C GLY A 94 8.57 -22.36 -15.19
N ALA A 95 7.39 -21.78 -15.40
CA ALA A 95 7.22 -20.37 -15.80
C ALA A 95 7.77 -19.35 -14.78
N GLY A 96 7.88 -19.76 -13.51
CA GLY A 96 8.40 -18.98 -12.39
C GLY A 96 9.86 -19.25 -12.04
N ALA A 97 10.55 -20.14 -12.74
CA ALA A 97 11.96 -20.45 -12.45
C ALA A 97 12.88 -19.23 -12.57
N LYS A 98 12.43 -18.19 -13.26
CA LYS A 98 13.10 -16.91 -13.46
C LYS A 98 12.31 -15.73 -12.88
N ASN A 99 11.48 -15.99 -11.85
CA ASN A 99 10.63 -14.95 -11.25
C ASN A 99 11.45 -13.70 -10.90
N GLY A 100 10.92 -12.51 -11.21
CA GLY A 100 11.62 -11.23 -11.09
C GLY A 100 12.49 -10.85 -12.30
N LEU A 101 12.44 -11.60 -13.41
CA LEU A 101 13.01 -11.17 -14.70
C LEU A 101 11.90 -10.71 -15.66
N PRO A 102 12.18 -9.83 -16.64
CA PRO A 102 11.15 -9.31 -17.56
C PRO A 102 10.37 -10.38 -18.36
N GLN A 103 10.90 -11.61 -18.45
CA GLN A 103 10.28 -12.72 -19.17
C GLN A 103 9.51 -13.70 -18.27
N SER A 104 9.48 -13.50 -16.95
CA SER A 104 8.71 -14.39 -16.07
C SER A 104 7.21 -14.14 -16.17
N LEU A 105 6.45 -15.22 -16.10
CA LEU A 105 5.01 -15.13 -15.94
C LEU A 105 4.73 -14.81 -14.46
N PRO A 106 3.95 -13.77 -14.10
CA PRO A 106 3.57 -13.53 -12.72
C PRO A 106 2.86 -14.75 -12.12
N ALA A 107 3.14 -15.11 -10.86
CA ALA A 107 2.52 -16.28 -10.23
C ALA A 107 0.99 -16.15 -10.17
N CYS A 108 0.48 -14.93 -9.95
CA CYS A 108 -0.94 -14.61 -10.09
C CYS A 108 -1.49 -14.95 -11.47
N LYS A 109 -0.78 -14.57 -12.54
CA LYS A 109 -1.20 -14.88 -13.92
C LYS A 109 -1.12 -16.36 -14.23
N PHE A 110 -0.14 -17.08 -13.68
CA PHE A 110 -0.08 -18.54 -13.78
C PHE A 110 -1.29 -19.19 -13.10
N ALA A 111 -1.62 -18.77 -11.87
CA ALA A 111 -2.66 -19.40 -11.07
C ALA A 111 -4.09 -19.08 -11.54
N PHE A 112 -4.32 -17.86 -12.05
CA PHE A 112 -5.66 -17.36 -12.38
C PHE A 112 -5.87 -17.06 -13.88
N GLY A 113 -4.82 -17.14 -14.70
CA GLY A 113 -4.85 -16.71 -16.11
C GLY A 113 -4.89 -15.18 -16.30
N LYS A 114 -4.88 -14.39 -15.22
CA LYS A 114 -5.03 -12.93 -15.21
C LYS A 114 -4.00 -12.28 -14.30
N THR A 115 -3.58 -11.06 -14.65
CA THR A 115 -2.80 -10.22 -13.72
C THR A 115 -3.64 -9.87 -12.49
N PHE A 116 -3.00 -9.48 -11.39
CA PHE A 116 -3.72 -9.10 -10.18
C PHE A 116 -4.72 -7.95 -10.44
N TRP A 117 -4.32 -6.92 -11.18
CA TRP A 117 -5.20 -5.81 -11.54
C TRP A 117 -6.43 -6.24 -12.34
N GLN A 118 -6.24 -7.12 -13.33
CA GLN A 118 -7.36 -7.71 -14.09
C GLN A 118 -8.30 -8.53 -13.21
N LEU A 119 -7.79 -9.23 -12.19
CA LEU A 119 -8.66 -9.92 -11.22
C LEU A 119 -9.51 -8.92 -10.43
N LEU A 120 -8.94 -7.79 -10.02
CA LEU A 120 -9.70 -6.75 -9.34
C LEU A 120 -10.71 -6.08 -10.26
N ASP A 121 -10.44 -5.95 -11.56
CA ASP A 121 -11.41 -5.43 -12.53
C ASP A 121 -12.63 -6.37 -12.66
N ASP A 122 -12.39 -7.68 -12.69
CA ASP A 122 -13.44 -8.67 -12.92
C ASP A 122 -14.22 -9.07 -11.64
N GLU A 123 -13.62 -8.92 -10.46
CA GLU A 123 -14.18 -9.38 -9.18
C GLU A 123 -14.43 -8.22 -8.21
N ALA A 124 -15.63 -7.63 -8.28
CA ALA A 124 -16.02 -6.46 -7.47
C ALA A 124 -15.84 -6.66 -5.95
N ASP A 125 -16.11 -7.87 -5.45
CA ASP A 125 -15.99 -8.20 -4.02
C ASP A 125 -14.53 -8.29 -3.56
N ARG A 126 -13.64 -8.83 -4.41
CA ARG A 126 -12.19 -8.83 -4.18
C ARG A 126 -11.64 -7.41 -4.23
N ARG A 127 -12.09 -6.60 -5.20
CA ARG A 127 -11.76 -5.17 -5.28
C ARG A 127 -12.18 -4.41 -4.03
N ALA A 128 -13.39 -4.65 -3.52
CA ALA A 128 -13.85 -4.03 -2.29
C ALA A 128 -12.96 -4.41 -1.10
N SER A 129 -12.59 -5.69 -0.97
CA SER A 129 -11.72 -6.18 0.09
C SER A 129 -10.30 -5.60 0.00
N PHE A 130 -9.72 -5.56 -1.20
CA PHE A 130 -8.43 -4.92 -1.44
C PHE A 130 -8.46 -3.43 -1.07
N ASN A 131 -9.47 -2.69 -1.53
CA ASN A 131 -9.61 -1.26 -1.26
C ASN A 131 -9.76 -0.96 0.24
N GLU A 132 -10.56 -1.73 0.97
CA GLU A 132 -10.73 -1.53 2.41
C GLU A 132 -9.46 -1.89 3.19
N TYR A 133 -8.74 -2.95 2.79
CA TYR A 133 -7.41 -3.25 3.35
C TYR A 133 -6.43 -2.10 3.13
N MET A 134 -6.30 -1.61 1.89
CA MET A 134 -5.39 -0.51 1.56
C MET A 134 -5.71 0.75 2.36
N LYS A 135 -7.00 1.07 2.53
CA LYS A 135 -7.47 2.18 3.36
C LYS A 135 -7.08 2.01 4.83
N ALA A 136 -7.24 0.81 5.40
CA ALA A 136 -6.90 0.56 6.79
C ALA A 136 -5.40 0.51 7.06
N ALA A 137 -4.61 -0.11 6.17
CA ALA A 137 -3.15 -0.09 6.21
C ALA A 137 -2.61 1.35 6.23
N ARG A 138 -3.30 2.26 5.51
CA ARG A 138 -2.97 3.69 5.44
C ARG A 138 -3.47 4.53 6.63
N ARG A 139 -4.46 4.07 7.42
CA ARG A 139 -5.02 4.78 8.60
C ARG A 139 -4.46 4.29 9.93
N GLY A 140 -4.04 3.03 10.04
CA GLY A 140 -3.72 2.35 11.30
C GLY A 140 -2.36 2.69 11.94
N GLY A 141 -1.84 3.91 11.77
CA GLY A 141 -0.55 4.34 12.35
C GLY A 141 0.71 3.68 11.78
N GLN A 142 0.58 2.67 10.91
CA GLN A 142 1.73 2.05 10.20
C GLN A 142 2.25 2.92 9.05
N ALA A 143 1.40 3.78 8.50
CA ALA A 143 1.74 4.76 7.48
C ALA A 143 1.78 6.14 8.13
N GLN A 144 2.91 6.52 8.73
CA GLN A 144 3.15 7.94 8.96
C GLN A 144 3.03 8.66 7.61
N VAL A 145 2.30 9.78 7.60
CA VAL A 145 2.19 10.58 6.38
C VAL A 145 3.60 10.95 5.92
N TRP A 146 3.83 10.89 4.61
CA TRP A 146 5.19 11.05 4.06
C TRP A 146 5.86 12.35 4.53
N HIS A 147 5.09 13.43 4.75
CA HIS A 147 5.56 14.76 5.16
C HIS A 147 5.80 14.93 6.66
N GLU A 148 5.59 13.88 7.46
CA GLU A 148 6.12 13.79 8.82
C GLU A 148 7.51 13.13 8.83
N ARG A 149 7.76 12.17 7.92
CA ARG A 149 9.08 11.53 7.74
C ARG A 149 10.03 12.42 6.95
N TYR A 150 9.55 12.96 5.84
CA TYR A 150 10.23 14.00 5.07
C TYR A 150 10.01 15.34 5.76
N PRO A 151 11.06 16.12 6.06
CA PRO A 151 10.96 17.39 6.80
C PRO A 151 10.43 18.52 5.90
N ALA A 152 9.20 18.38 5.42
CA ALA A 152 8.58 19.29 4.45
C ALA A 152 8.58 20.74 4.93
N ALA A 153 8.24 20.96 6.21
CA ALA A 153 8.26 22.29 6.82
C ALA A 153 9.63 22.98 6.69
N ALA A 154 10.74 22.27 6.91
CA ALA A 154 12.08 22.83 6.82
C ALA A 154 12.51 23.03 5.36
N LYS A 155 12.28 22.01 4.51
CA LYS A 155 12.69 22.04 3.09
C LYS A 155 11.93 23.08 2.28
N LEU A 156 10.66 23.35 2.60
CA LEU A 156 9.82 24.27 1.83
C LEU A 156 9.82 25.71 2.37
N LYS A 157 10.21 25.94 3.64
CA LYS A 157 10.17 27.28 4.27
C LYS A 157 11.28 28.22 3.77
N ASP A 158 12.46 27.68 3.49
CA ASP A 158 13.63 28.47 3.07
C ASP A 158 13.78 28.54 1.54
N GLU A 159 12.89 27.89 0.79
CA GLU A 159 12.94 27.84 -0.65
C GLU A 159 12.09 28.92 -1.31
N LYS A 160 12.58 29.43 -2.45
CA LYS A 160 11.82 30.34 -3.31
C LYS A 160 10.75 29.55 -4.07
N LEU A 161 9.68 29.19 -3.37
CA LEU A 161 8.50 28.60 -3.98
C LEU A 161 7.95 29.56 -5.04
N ARG A 162 7.61 29.00 -6.20
CA ARG A 162 6.93 29.75 -7.25
C ARG A 162 5.55 30.16 -6.73
N SER A 163 5.22 31.43 -6.89
CA SER A 163 3.98 32.02 -6.38
C SER A 163 3.04 32.48 -7.49
N ASP A 164 3.37 32.18 -8.75
CA ASP A 164 2.46 32.43 -9.86
C ASP A 164 1.20 31.53 -9.73
N PRO A 165 0.03 31.95 -10.22
CA PRO A 165 -1.21 31.18 -10.06
C PRO A 165 -1.16 29.77 -10.67
N GLU A 166 -0.29 29.54 -11.66
CA GLU A 166 -0.13 28.24 -12.33
C GLU A 166 0.95 27.38 -11.67
N ALA A 167 1.62 27.88 -10.63
CA ALA A 167 2.69 27.18 -9.94
C ALA A 167 2.16 25.88 -9.32
N LEU A 168 2.88 24.79 -9.55
CA LEU A 168 2.56 23.49 -9.02
C LEU A 168 3.44 23.22 -7.80
N LEU A 169 2.81 23.14 -6.62
CA LEU A 169 3.48 22.77 -5.38
C LEU A 169 3.70 21.25 -5.31
N MET A 170 2.67 20.47 -5.64
CA MET A 170 2.73 19.01 -5.57
C MET A 170 1.87 18.37 -6.65
N VAL A 171 2.41 17.34 -7.28
CA VAL A 171 1.67 16.39 -8.12
C VAL A 171 1.78 15.01 -7.47
N ASP A 172 0.67 14.47 -6.99
CA ASP A 172 0.57 13.15 -6.38
C ASP A 172 0.17 12.13 -7.45
N VAL A 173 1.15 11.38 -7.96
CA VAL A 173 1.01 10.50 -9.12
C VAL A 173 0.67 9.09 -8.66
N GLY A 174 -0.46 8.54 -9.10
CA GLY A 174 -0.99 7.28 -8.59
C GLY A 174 -1.49 7.39 -7.15
N GLY A 175 -1.99 8.57 -6.76
CA GLY A 175 -2.33 8.88 -5.36
C GLY A 175 -3.64 8.23 -4.86
N GLY A 176 -4.34 7.47 -5.70
CA GLY A 176 -5.60 6.81 -5.39
C GLY A 176 -6.69 7.82 -5.02
N VAL A 177 -7.19 7.73 -3.78
CA VAL A 177 -8.22 8.65 -3.25
C VAL A 177 -7.66 9.99 -2.78
N GLY A 178 -6.33 10.21 -2.85
CA GLY A 178 -5.70 11.49 -2.51
C GLY A 178 -5.43 11.73 -1.03
N GLY A 179 -5.36 10.67 -0.23
CA GLY A 179 -5.15 10.79 1.22
C GLY A 179 -3.84 11.49 1.61
N GLN A 180 -2.77 11.32 0.82
CA GLN A 180 -1.47 11.94 1.12
C GLN A 180 -1.40 13.41 0.73
N VAL A 181 -1.76 13.74 -0.51
CA VAL A 181 -1.83 15.13 -0.97
C VAL A 181 -2.85 15.94 -0.17
N GLY A 182 -3.97 15.34 0.23
CA GLY A 182 -4.97 15.98 1.08
C GLY A 182 -4.45 16.33 2.47
N ALA A 183 -3.82 15.37 3.15
CA ALA A 183 -3.21 15.61 4.47
C ALA A 183 -2.12 16.69 4.39
N PHE A 184 -1.27 16.62 3.36
CA PHE A 184 -0.24 17.63 3.12
C PHE A 184 -0.85 19.02 2.91
N ARG A 185 -1.84 19.16 2.03
CA ARG A 185 -2.50 20.45 1.76
C ARG A 185 -3.21 21.01 2.98
N GLN A 186 -3.81 20.14 3.81
CA GLN A 186 -4.44 20.54 5.06
C GLN A 186 -3.41 21.10 6.06
N GLN A 187 -2.27 20.44 6.23
CA GLN A 187 -1.23 20.88 7.17
C GLN A 187 -0.48 22.13 6.67
N TYR A 188 -0.29 22.26 5.36
CA TYR A 188 0.48 23.33 4.74
C TYR A 188 -0.40 24.24 3.88
N ALA A 189 -1.57 24.61 4.40
CA ALA A 189 -2.58 25.38 3.67
C ALA A 189 -2.11 26.78 3.23
N ASP A 190 -1.09 27.34 3.87
CA ASP A 190 -0.54 28.66 3.57
C ASP A 190 0.53 28.64 2.46
N LEU A 191 1.03 27.45 2.06
CA LEU A 191 2.03 27.36 1.00
C LEU A 191 1.40 27.70 -0.37
N PRO A 192 2.05 28.56 -1.18
CA PRO A 192 1.56 28.90 -2.49
C PRO A 192 1.68 27.72 -3.46
N GLY A 193 0.90 27.78 -4.54
CA GLY A 193 0.90 26.78 -5.60
C GLY A 193 -0.14 25.69 -5.41
N ARG A 194 -0.52 25.09 -6.54
CA ARG A 194 -1.56 24.08 -6.70
C ARG A 194 -1.05 22.71 -6.25
N CYS A 195 -1.95 21.94 -5.67
CA CYS A 195 -1.74 20.52 -5.42
C CYS A 195 -2.67 19.73 -6.36
N VAL A 196 -2.13 18.78 -7.11
CA VAL A 196 -2.89 17.99 -8.08
C VAL A 196 -2.77 16.51 -7.75
N LEU A 197 -3.90 15.82 -7.65
CA LEU A 197 -4.01 14.37 -7.57
C LEU A 197 -4.16 13.79 -8.98
N GLN A 198 -3.26 12.89 -9.34
CA GLN A 198 -3.28 12.14 -10.59
C GLN A 198 -3.51 10.66 -10.35
N ASP A 199 -4.48 10.08 -11.06
CA ASP A 199 -4.73 8.63 -11.09
C ASP A 199 -5.49 8.25 -12.38
N LEU A 200 -5.77 6.98 -12.59
CA LEU A 200 -6.54 6.50 -13.74
C LEU A 200 -7.95 7.13 -13.76
N PRO A 201 -8.58 7.28 -14.95
CA PRO A 201 -9.89 7.91 -15.09
C PRO A 201 -10.94 7.34 -14.13
N ASP A 202 -11.03 6.02 -14.02
CA ASP A 202 -12.01 5.34 -13.17
C ASP A 202 -11.78 5.63 -11.68
N THR A 203 -10.51 5.70 -11.23
CA THR A 203 -10.18 6.04 -9.84
C THR A 203 -10.60 7.47 -9.51
N ILE A 204 -10.29 8.42 -10.41
CA ILE A 204 -10.64 9.84 -10.23
C ILE A 204 -12.16 10.05 -10.25
N GLN A 205 -12.87 9.44 -11.20
CA GLN A 205 -14.32 9.58 -11.35
C GLN A 205 -15.08 8.97 -10.16
N ASN A 206 -14.59 7.86 -9.60
CA ASN A 206 -15.23 7.16 -8.49
C ASN A 206 -14.71 7.60 -7.11
N ASN A 207 -13.92 8.67 -7.03
CA ASN A 207 -13.45 9.19 -5.75
C ASN A 207 -14.60 9.86 -4.99
N ALA A 208 -15.23 9.11 -4.08
CA ALA A 208 -16.39 9.55 -3.29
C ALA A 208 -16.06 10.61 -2.23
N SER A 209 -14.79 10.89 -1.96
CA SER A 209 -14.38 11.84 -0.91
C SER A 209 -13.06 12.51 -1.28
N PRO A 210 -13.04 13.34 -2.34
CA PRO A 210 -11.83 14.01 -2.78
C PRO A 210 -11.37 15.04 -1.73
N PRO A 211 -10.05 15.22 -1.56
CA PRO A 211 -9.52 16.20 -0.61
C PRO A 211 -9.83 17.64 -1.05
N ALA A 212 -10.13 18.50 -0.07
CA ALA A 212 -10.35 19.92 -0.33
C ALA A 212 -9.05 20.62 -0.78
N ASN A 213 -9.17 21.63 -1.64
CA ASN A 213 -8.05 22.42 -2.18
C ASN A 213 -6.99 21.58 -2.93
N VAL A 214 -7.42 20.47 -3.52
CA VAL A 214 -6.61 19.61 -4.40
C VAL A 214 -7.37 19.43 -5.71
N GLU A 215 -6.69 19.66 -6.82
CA GLU A 215 -7.23 19.44 -8.15
C GLU A 215 -7.16 17.96 -8.52
N LEU A 216 -8.16 17.46 -9.24
CA LEU A 216 -8.20 16.08 -9.70
C LEU A 216 -7.89 16.02 -11.19
N MET A 217 -6.99 15.12 -11.60
CA MET A 217 -6.60 14.96 -12.99
C MET A 217 -6.47 13.48 -13.35
N ALA A 218 -7.25 13.03 -14.34
CA ALA A 218 -7.04 11.70 -14.91
C ALA A 218 -5.69 11.65 -15.64
N TYR A 219 -4.86 10.66 -15.32
CA TYR A 219 -3.53 10.50 -15.90
C TYR A 219 -3.05 9.04 -15.82
N ASP A 220 -2.44 8.56 -16.91
CA ASP A 220 -1.70 7.30 -16.94
C ASP A 220 -0.20 7.62 -16.92
N PHE A 221 0.49 7.21 -15.86
CA PHE A 221 1.93 7.46 -15.68
C PHE A 221 2.83 6.78 -16.71
N PHE A 222 2.31 5.87 -17.53
CA PHE A 222 3.01 5.33 -18.70
C PHE A 222 2.99 6.27 -19.91
N THR A 223 2.26 7.38 -19.84
CA THR A 223 2.25 8.46 -20.83
C THR A 223 3.07 9.67 -20.34
N PRO A 224 3.55 10.57 -21.25
CA PRO A 224 4.33 11.73 -20.84
C PRO A 224 3.62 12.59 -19.79
N GLN A 225 4.33 13.00 -18.72
CA GLN A 225 3.74 13.78 -17.63
C GLN A 225 3.29 15.17 -18.12
N PRO A 226 1.98 15.48 -18.06
CA PRO A 226 1.45 16.74 -18.60
C PRO A 226 1.79 17.98 -17.75
N LEU A 227 1.96 17.81 -16.44
CA LEU A 227 2.23 18.90 -15.51
C LEU A 227 3.73 19.09 -15.32
N LYS A 228 4.27 20.22 -15.81
CA LYS A 228 5.71 20.49 -15.86
C LYS A 228 6.17 21.44 -14.76
N GLY A 229 7.38 21.22 -14.26
CA GLY A 229 8.06 22.11 -13.33
C GLY A 229 7.43 22.18 -11.95
N ALA A 230 6.71 21.13 -11.52
CA ALA A 230 6.18 21.07 -10.17
C ALA A 230 7.32 21.03 -9.14
N ARG A 231 7.10 21.61 -7.96
CA ARG A 231 8.08 21.56 -6.88
C ARG A 231 8.33 20.13 -6.44
N MET A 232 7.25 19.35 -6.24
CA MET A 232 7.32 17.95 -5.86
C MET A 232 6.46 17.09 -6.79
N TYR A 233 7.02 15.98 -7.26
CA TYR A 233 6.26 14.84 -7.77
C TYR A 233 6.33 13.74 -6.71
N LEU A 234 5.18 13.27 -6.23
CA LEU A 234 5.09 12.22 -5.22
C LEU A 234 4.65 10.92 -5.87
N PHE A 235 5.38 9.85 -5.60
CA PHE A 235 5.04 8.47 -5.92
C PHE A 235 4.98 7.70 -4.61
N ARG A 236 3.83 7.14 -4.25
CA ARG A 236 3.68 6.35 -3.03
C ARG A 236 3.04 5.01 -3.33
N SER A 237 3.73 3.91 -3.02
CA SER A 237 3.24 2.56 -3.34
C SER A 237 2.84 2.44 -4.81
N VAL A 238 3.75 2.89 -5.68
CA VAL A 238 3.59 2.85 -7.14
C VAL A 238 4.69 2.01 -7.74
N CYS A 239 5.95 2.30 -7.43
CA CYS A 239 7.09 1.66 -8.07
C CYS A 239 7.29 0.21 -7.61
N HIS A 240 6.78 -0.16 -6.43
CA HIS A 240 6.85 -1.53 -5.93
C HIS A 240 5.91 -2.50 -6.64
N ASP A 241 4.92 -2.01 -7.41
CA ASP A 241 4.03 -2.83 -8.24
C ASP A 241 4.66 -3.21 -9.58
N TRP A 242 5.87 -2.72 -9.87
CA TRP A 242 6.56 -2.90 -11.15
C TRP A 242 7.99 -3.36 -10.97
N ASP A 243 8.47 -4.18 -11.90
CA ASP A 243 9.89 -4.42 -12.09
C ASP A 243 10.58 -3.21 -12.74
N ASP A 244 11.90 -3.29 -12.94
CA ASP A 244 12.68 -2.11 -13.28
C ASP A 244 12.35 -1.51 -14.67
N GLU A 245 11.88 -2.30 -15.64
CA GLU A 245 11.60 -1.76 -16.98
C GLU A 245 10.39 -0.81 -17.02
N PRO A 246 9.20 -1.19 -16.55
CA PRO A 246 8.08 -0.26 -16.40
C PRO A 246 8.39 0.86 -15.40
N SER A 247 9.11 0.59 -14.30
CA SER A 247 9.55 1.65 -13.38
C SER A 247 10.43 2.69 -14.07
N ARG A 248 11.39 2.28 -14.91
CA ARG A 248 12.19 3.24 -15.71
C ARG A 248 11.30 4.08 -16.63
N LYS A 249 10.28 3.49 -17.25
CA LYS A 249 9.36 4.20 -18.15
C LYS A 249 8.56 5.29 -17.42
N LEU A 250 7.87 4.93 -16.33
CA LEU A 250 7.06 5.90 -15.56
C LEU A 250 7.93 6.98 -14.90
N LEU A 251 9.13 6.62 -14.42
CA LEU A 251 10.08 7.60 -13.87
C LEU A 251 10.60 8.53 -14.96
N SER A 252 10.95 8.03 -16.14
CA SER A 252 11.43 8.84 -17.28
C SER A 252 10.40 9.87 -17.73
N ASN A 253 9.11 9.48 -17.77
CA ASN A 253 8.02 10.41 -18.08
C ASN A 253 7.95 11.56 -17.08
N THR A 254 8.21 11.29 -15.80
CA THR A 254 8.23 12.30 -14.74
C THR A 254 9.50 13.16 -14.82
N VAL A 255 10.66 12.56 -15.03
CA VAL A 255 11.94 13.27 -15.20
C VAL A 255 11.86 14.29 -16.34
N ALA A 256 11.23 13.95 -17.46
CA ALA A 256 11.03 14.86 -18.59
C ALA A 256 10.17 16.09 -18.26
N ALA A 257 9.36 16.03 -17.21
CA ALA A 257 8.55 17.15 -16.74
C ALA A 257 9.21 17.94 -15.60
N MET A 258 10.26 17.40 -14.97
CA MET A 258 10.96 18.07 -13.87
C MET A 258 11.78 19.27 -14.35
N ASP A 259 11.77 20.34 -13.55
CA ASP A 259 12.75 21.40 -13.64
C ASP A 259 14.04 20.95 -12.90
N PRO A 260 15.20 20.84 -13.57
CA PRO A 260 16.43 20.33 -12.96
C PRO A 260 16.93 21.14 -11.76
N THR A 261 16.53 22.40 -11.65
CA THR A 261 16.97 23.32 -10.59
C THR A 261 15.97 23.45 -9.45
N TYR A 262 14.71 23.07 -9.68
CA TYR A 262 13.60 23.33 -8.75
C TYR A 262 12.85 22.08 -8.30
N SER A 263 12.61 21.14 -9.21
CA SER A 263 11.80 19.96 -8.93
C SER A 263 12.52 18.94 -8.04
N ARG A 264 11.74 18.23 -7.22
CA ARG A 264 12.15 17.00 -6.54
C ARG A 264 11.16 15.90 -6.85
N LEU A 265 11.68 14.69 -6.99
CA LEU A 265 10.89 13.47 -6.97
C LEU A 265 10.94 12.92 -5.54
N LEU A 266 9.78 12.63 -4.97
CA LEU A 266 9.63 11.99 -3.68
C LEU A 266 9.03 10.60 -3.93
N ILE A 267 9.76 9.55 -3.54
CA ILE A 267 9.29 8.17 -3.61
C ILE A 267 9.09 7.68 -2.17
N ASP A 268 7.83 7.46 -1.79
CA ASP A 268 7.45 6.93 -0.49
C ASP A 268 7.17 5.42 -0.61
N GLU A 269 8.19 4.60 -0.33
CA GLU A 269 8.23 3.16 -0.59
C GLU A 269 9.07 2.42 0.45
N TRP A 270 9.08 1.08 0.37
CA TRP A 270 10.03 0.27 1.14
C TRP A 270 11.46 0.48 0.65
N VAL A 271 12.38 0.58 1.61
CA VAL A 271 13.82 0.60 1.34
C VAL A 271 14.45 -0.53 2.17
N LEU A 272 14.74 -1.63 1.50
CA LEU A 272 15.24 -2.84 2.16
C LEU A 272 16.70 -2.66 2.58
N PRO A 273 17.11 -3.20 3.75
CA PRO A 273 18.52 -3.26 4.07
C PRO A 273 19.21 -4.28 3.14
N GLU A 274 20.47 -4.02 2.80
CA GLU A 274 21.27 -4.94 1.96
C GLU A 274 21.48 -6.33 2.61
N SER A 275 21.32 -6.41 3.93
CA SER A 275 21.35 -7.66 4.68
C SER A 275 20.48 -7.57 5.94
N GLY A 276 19.94 -8.70 6.40
CA GLY A 276 19.18 -8.76 7.65
C GLY A 276 17.79 -8.11 7.56
N ALA A 277 17.09 -8.26 6.43
CA ALA A 277 15.72 -7.79 6.29
C ALA A 277 14.80 -8.41 7.36
N SER A 278 13.91 -7.59 7.91
CA SER A 278 12.90 -8.08 8.85
C SER A 278 11.94 -9.03 8.15
N LEU A 279 11.27 -9.90 8.92
CA LEU A 279 10.22 -10.78 8.39
C LEU A 279 9.15 -9.99 7.63
N LYS A 280 8.78 -8.80 8.12
CA LYS A 280 7.78 -7.93 7.48
C LYS A 280 8.24 -7.49 6.08
N ALA A 281 9.49 -7.04 5.96
CA ALA A 281 10.05 -6.58 4.68
C ALA A 281 10.24 -7.73 3.69
N ALA A 282 10.79 -8.87 4.15
CA ALA A 282 10.96 -10.06 3.31
C ALA A 282 9.61 -10.61 2.82
N ASN A 283 8.58 -10.61 3.68
CA ASN A 283 7.24 -11.05 3.30
C ASN A 283 6.60 -10.11 2.27
N MET A 284 6.82 -8.79 2.40
CA MET A 284 6.34 -7.83 1.40
C MET A 284 6.99 -8.06 0.03
N ASP A 285 8.31 -8.25 -0.01
CA ASP A 285 9.04 -8.52 -1.25
C ASP A 285 8.53 -9.76 -1.99
N ILE A 286 8.37 -10.87 -1.27
CA ILE A 286 7.80 -12.11 -1.85
C ILE A 286 6.36 -11.89 -2.33
N ASN A 287 5.56 -11.13 -1.60
CA ASN A 287 4.20 -10.78 -2.01
C ASN A 287 4.19 -9.97 -3.32
N MET A 288 5.08 -9.00 -3.47
CA MET A 288 5.23 -8.21 -4.70
C MET A 288 5.65 -9.10 -5.89
N GLY A 289 6.60 -10.01 -5.66
CA GLY A 289 7.03 -10.98 -6.68
C GLY A 289 5.93 -11.94 -7.12
N LEU A 290 5.12 -12.45 -6.20
CA LEU A 290 4.06 -13.42 -6.53
C LEU A 290 2.84 -12.76 -7.20
N MET A 291 2.39 -11.60 -6.71
CA MET A 291 1.17 -10.95 -7.20
C MET A 291 1.41 -10.11 -8.45
N PHE A 292 2.53 -9.38 -8.49
CA PHE A 292 2.78 -8.34 -9.48
C PHE A 292 3.96 -8.63 -10.41
N ASN A 293 4.74 -9.68 -10.15
CA ASN A 293 6.06 -9.88 -10.79
C ASN A 293 6.97 -8.66 -10.60
N ALA A 294 6.88 -8.08 -9.40
CA ALA A 294 7.61 -6.89 -9.00
C ALA A 294 8.48 -7.21 -7.77
N MET A 295 9.03 -6.19 -7.13
CA MET A 295 9.94 -6.37 -6.01
C MET A 295 9.97 -5.15 -5.11
N GLU A 296 10.32 -5.38 -3.85
CA GLU A 296 10.78 -4.31 -2.98
C GLU A 296 12.29 -4.12 -3.18
N ARG A 297 12.76 -2.88 -3.11
CA ARG A 297 14.13 -2.53 -3.52
C ARG A 297 15.01 -2.15 -2.34
N THR A 298 16.26 -2.59 -2.37
CA THR A 298 17.31 -2.09 -1.47
C THR A 298 17.75 -0.69 -1.87
N LYS A 299 18.51 -0.03 -1.01
CA LYS A 299 19.10 1.28 -1.32
C LYS A 299 19.92 1.23 -2.63
N GLY A 300 20.80 0.25 -2.80
CA GLY A 300 21.62 0.13 -4.01
C GLY A 300 20.79 -0.09 -5.28
N GLN A 301 19.67 -0.83 -5.17
CA GLN A 301 18.74 -1.02 -6.29
C GLN A 301 17.99 0.27 -6.64
N TRP A 302 17.55 1.03 -5.65
CA TRP A 302 16.97 2.37 -5.87
C TRP A 302 17.95 3.33 -6.53
N GLU A 303 19.20 3.38 -6.05
CA GLU A 303 20.26 4.22 -6.64
C GLU A 303 20.50 3.87 -8.11
N LYS A 304 20.52 2.57 -8.44
CA LYS A 304 20.66 2.11 -9.81
C LYS A 304 19.46 2.51 -10.67
N LEU A 305 18.24 2.19 -10.23
CA LEU A 305 17.01 2.46 -10.97
C LEU A 305 16.86 3.96 -11.27
N LEU A 306 17.05 4.81 -10.26
CA LEU A 306 17.01 6.26 -10.40
C LEU A 306 18.17 6.79 -11.27
N GLY A 307 19.36 6.21 -11.10
CA GLY A 307 20.53 6.54 -11.89
C GLY A 307 20.33 6.31 -13.39
N ASP A 308 19.66 5.21 -13.76
CA ASP A 308 19.36 4.81 -15.15
C ASP A 308 18.43 5.80 -15.87
N VAL A 309 17.66 6.61 -15.12
CA VAL A 309 16.74 7.64 -15.66
C VAL A 309 17.24 9.07 -15.43
N GLY A 310 18.51 9.24 -15.06
CA GLY A 310 19.13 10.56 -14.89
C GLY A 310 18.80 11.26 -13.56
N LEU A 311 18.37 10.50 -12.54
CA LEU A 311 18.14 11.01 -11.19
C LEU A 311 19.28 10.61 -10.24
N GLU A 312 19.56 11.45 -9.25
CA GLU A 312 20.38 11.10 -8.09
C GLU A 312 19.58 11.25 -6.79
N ILE A 313 19.84 10.34 -5.85
CA ILE A 313 19.28 10.40 -4.50
C ILE A 313 19.97 11.53 -3.74
N VAL A 314 19.17 12.45 -3.21
CA VAL A 314 19.61 13.50 -2.28
C VAL A 314 19.72 12.91 -0.88
N GLU A 315 18.63 12.30 -0.40
CA GLU A 315 18.52 11.80 0.97
C GLU A 315 17.38 10.76 1.07
N ILE A 316 17.48 9.87 2.06
CA ILE A 316 16.45 8.88 2.37
C ILE A 316 15.99 9.09 3.80
N PHE A 317 14.72 9.43 3.98
CA PHE A 317 14.11 9.74 5.27
C PHE A 317 13.32 8.54 5.79
N SER A 318 13.78 7.96 6.90
CA SER A 318 13.12 6.84 7.57
C SER A 318 12.85 7.18 9.05
N ALA A 319 11.89 6.49 9.66
CA ALA A 319 11.62 6.58 11.09
C ALA A 319 12.05 5.28 11.80
N PRO A 320 12.48 5.32 13.08
CA PRO A 320 12.79 4.12 13.83
C PRO A 320 11.64 3.11 13.82
N GLY A 321 11.90 1.89 13.34
CA GLY A 321 10.89 0.83 13.23
C GLY A 321 9.93 0.96 12.04
N ALA A 322 10.02 2.04 11.25
CA ALA A 322 9.29 2.14 9.99
C ALA A 322 9.98 1.28 8.93
N ALA A 323 9.16 0.62 8.12
CA ALA A 323 9.65 -0.21 7.02
C ALA A 323 9.62 0.53 5.67
N GLU A 324 8.86 1.63 5.60
CA GLU A 324 8.79 2.57 4.48
C GLU A 324 9.67 3.80 4.77
N ALA A 325 10.24 4.36 3.71
CA ALA A 325 11.04 5.58 3.74
C ALA A 325 10.67 6.50 2.58
N VAL A 326 10.93 7.79 2.74
CA VAL A 326 10.81 8.77 1.66
C VAL A 326 12.17 8.99 1.03
N ILE A 327 12.33 8.60 -0.23
CA ILE A 327 13.52 8.87 -1.04
C ILE A 327 13.32 10.22 -1.72
N GLU A 328 14.17 11.19 -1.40
CA GLU A 328 14.25 12.46 -2.13
C GLU A 328 15.26 12.32 -3.26
N ALA A 329 14.82 12.57 -4.50
CA ALA A 329 15.68 12.53 -5.68
C ALA A 329 15.55 13.82 -6.51
N LYS A 330 16.61 14.13 -7.28
CA LYS A 330 16.66 15.27 -8.21
C LYS A 330 17.35 14.85 -9.51
N VAL A 331 17.19 15.65 -10.57
CA VAL A 331 17.89 15.45 -11.84
C VAL A 331 19.39 15.62 -11.63
N LYS A 332 20.20 14.70 -12.16
CA LYS A 332 21.67 14.80 -12.18
C LYS A 332 22.08 16.04 -12.98
N GLN A 333 22.97 16.84 -12.41
CA GLN A 333 23.61 17.96 -13.10
C GLN A 333 24.88 17.50 -13.83
#